data_AF-A0A832JT59-F1
#
_entry.id   AF-A0A832JT59-F1
#
_cell.length_a   1.000
_cell.length_b   1.000
_cell.length_c   1.000
_cell.angle_alpha   90.00
_cell.angle_beta   90.00
_cell.angle_gamma   90.00
#
_symmetry.space_group_name_H-M   'P 1'
#
loop_
_entity.id
_entity.type
_entity.pdbx_description
1 polymer ?
#
loop_
_entity_poly.entity_id
_entity_poly.type
_entity_poly.pdbx_seq_one_letter_code
_entity_poly.pdbx_strand_id
1 'polypeptide(L)'
;MALSYSAEELLRAVKAASEEVITEEELLQLLEEKRVRAYIGFEPSNVIHLGALVVCEPIIQLMRAGFSGVFLMADVHGWLNHKGELDVLKETAAQNIELLKKITRARGVEDSVVSFVLGSDYQLGEGYILELFKLARLVTASEARKSMDTISKKDVMHRVSSEIYALMQCIDIAFLKINVAVGGMDQRKIHVMAREYLRKLGHQKPVAIHTPIILGLDGHAKMSKSLENAIFLNDGEEDVSRKIYKAYCPEG
;
A
#
# COMPACT_ATOMS: atom_id res chain seq x y z
N MET A 1 24.48 -0.90 -9.09
CA MET A 1 24.52 0.08 -10.21
C MET A 1 23.08 0.27 -10.66
N ALA A 2 22.48 1.43 -10.39
CA ALA A 2 21.06 1.67 -10.71
C ALA A 2 20.81 1.49 -12.21
N LEU A 3 19.70 0.84 -12.58
CA LEU A 3 19.31 0.72 -13.98
C LEU A 3 18.97 2.12 -14.51
N SER A 4 19.69 2.56 -15.54
CA SER A 4 19.46 3.85 -16.18
C SER A 4 18.28 3.75 -17.14
N TYR A 5 17.06 3.80 -16.60
CA TYR A 5 15.85 3.96 -17.39
C TYR A 5 15.68 5.43 -17.80
N SER A 6 15.20 5.69 -19.01
CA SER A 6 14.55 6.97 -19.31
C SER A 6 13.26 7.12 -18.49
N ALA A 7 12.76 8.34 -18.31
CA ALA A 7 11.50 8.57 -17.61
C ALA A 7 10.32 7.83 -18.29
N GLU A 8 10.31 7.81 -19.62
CA GLU A 8 9.30 7.14 -20.44
C GLU A 8 9.42 5.60 -20.39
N GLU A 9 10.64 5.07 -20.34
CA GLU A 9 10.86 3.63 -20.15
C GLU A 9 10.35 3.16 -18.79
N LEU A 10 10.65 3.93 -17.73
CA LEU A 10 10.19 3.62 -16.39
C LEU A 10 8.67 3.77 -16.26
N LEU A 11 8.09 4.81 -16.87
CA LEU A 11 6.63 4.96 -16.95
C LEU A 11 5.98 3.75 -17.63
N ARG A 12 6.53 3.28 -18.76
CA ARG A 12 6.01 2.09 -19.46
C ARG A 12 6.11 0.84 -18.59
N ALA A 13 7.22 0.64 -17.88
CA ALA A 13 7.39 -0.51 -16.98
C ALA A 13 6.38 -0.48 -15.82
N VAL A 14 6.21 0.67 -15.18
CA VAL A 14 5.25 0.87 -14.09
C VAL A 14 3.82 0.63 -14.58
N LYS A 15 3.45 1.17 -15.75
CA LYS A 15 2.14 0.94 -16.37
C LYS A 15 1.89 -0.54 -16.65
N ALA A 16 2.90 -1.26 -17.14
CA ALA A 16 2.74 -2.69 -17.43
C ALA A 16 2.45 -3.53 -16.17
N ALA A 17 2.86 -3.06 -14.98
CA ALA A 17 2.57 -3.66 -13.69
C ALA A 17 1.29 -3.12 -13.02
N SER A 18 0.59 -2.18 -13.67
CA SER A 18 -0.54 -1.45 -13.08
C SER A 18 -1.82 -1.64 -13.89
N GLU A 19 -2.96 -1.56 -13.21
CA GLU A 19 -4.28 -1.47 -13.84
C GLU A 19 -4.64 -0.01 -14.15
N GLU A 20 -4.20 0.93 -13.32
CA GLU A 20 -4.50 2.36 -13.48
C GLU A 20 -3.37 3.24 -12.93
N VAL A 21 -3.14 4.39 -13.58
CA VAL A 21 -2.28 5.46 -13.08
C VAL A 21 -3.05 6.79 -13.15
N ILE A 22 -3.13 7.51 -12.03
CA ILE A 22 -3.83 8.80 -11.90
C ILE A 22 -2.84 9.91 -11.49
N THR A 23 -2.32 10.73 -12.38
CA THR A 23 -2.36 10.58 -13.85
C THR A 23 -0.97 10.25 -14.39
N GLU A 24 -0.93 9.72 -15.61
CA GLU A 24 0.33 9.34 -16.26
C GLU A 24 1.22 10.55 -16.53
N GLU A 25 0.63 11.70 -16.88
CA GLU A 25 1.36 12.94 -17.16
C GLU A 25 2.04 13.47 -15.88
N GLU A 26 1.32 13.45 -14.75
CA GLU A 26 1.86 13.83 -13.46
C GLU A 26 2.98 12.87 -13.01
N LEU A 27 2.84 11.57 -13.31
CA LEU A 27 3.90 10.60 -13.03
C LEU A 27 5.14 10.87 -13.88
N LEU A 28 4.97 11.09 -15.19
CA LEU A 28 6.07 11.38 -16.10
C LEU A 28 6.86 12.62 -15.63
N GLN A 29 6.15 13.69 -15.30
CA GLN A 29 6.76 14.92 -14.78
C GLN A 29 7.57 14.65 -13.50
N LEU A 30 7.05 13.88 -12.55
CA LEU A 30 7.79 13.53 -11.33
C LEU A 30 9.05 12.70 -11.61
N LEU A 31 9.01 11.82 -12.61
CA LEU A 31 10.15 11.00 -13.04
C LEU A 31 11.24 11.87 -13.68
N GLU A 32 10.85 12.81 -14.56
CA GLU A 32 11.75 13.77 -15.21
C GLU A 32 12.41 14.71 -14.20
N GLU A 33 11.63 15.26 -13.25
CA GLU A 33 12.12 16.13 -12.19
C GLU A 33 12.98 15.40 -11.13
N LYS A 34 12.99 14.07 -11.17
CA LYS A 34 13.60 13.17 -10.20
C LYS A 34 13.10 13.37 -8.76
N ARG A 35 11.80 13.63 -8.60
CA ARG A 35 11.18 13.98 -7.31
C ARG A 35 10.23 12.92 -6.76
N VAL A 36 10.40 11.66 -7.17
CA VAL A 36 9.53 10.58 -6.69
C VAL A 36 9.93 10.13 -5.28
N ARG A 37 8.99 10.30 -4.34
CA ARG A 37 8.88 9.52 -3.11
C ARG A 37 7.58 8.72 -3.17
N ALA A 38 7.71 7.41 -3.37
CA ALA A 38 6.59 6.50 -3.46
C ALA A 38 6.31 5.83 -2.10
N TYR A 39 5.07 5.43 -1.84
CA TYR A 39 4.77 4.56 -0.71
C TYR A 39 3.72 3.50 -1.02
N ILE A 40 3.72 2.47 -0.17
CA ILE A 40 2.66 1.48 -0.05
C ILE A 40 2.46 1.15 1.43
N GLY A 41 1.20 1.00 1.85
CA GLY A 41 0.81 0.67 3.22
C GLY A 41 0.31 -0.76 3.37
N PHE A 42 0.67 -1.40 4.49
CA PHE A 42 0.23 -2.75 4.85
C PHE A 42 -0.30 -2.78 6.28
N GLU A 43 -1.53 -3.27 6.47
CA GLU A 43 -2.00 -3.68 7.80
C GLU A 43 -1.19 -4.93 8.23
N PRO A 44 -0.35 -4.86 9.28
CA PRO A 44 0.50 -5.97 9.71
C PRO A 44 -0.30 -7.01 10.51
N SER A 45 -1.46 -7.42 9.99
CA SER A 45 -2.34 -8.41 10.60
C SER A 45 -1.78 -9.83 10.53
N ASN A 46 -0.92 -10.08 9.54
CA ASN A 46 -0.30 -11.36 9.23
C ASN A 46 1.01 -11.15 8.49
N VAL A 47 1.75 -12.24 8.31
CA VAL A 47 2.90 -12.25 7.40
C VAL A 47 2.44 -11.86 5.99
N ILE A 48 3.24 -11.04 5.31
CA ILE A 48 2.99 -10.63 3.93
C ILE A 48 2.91 -11.87 3.03
N HIS A 49 1.94 -11.87 2.13
CA HIS A 49 1.72 -12.94 1.14
C HIS A 49 2.13 -12.50 -0.26
N LEU A 50 2.24 -13.48 -1.17
CA LEU A 50 2.68 -13.26 -2.56
C LEU A 50 1.83 -12.21 -3.28
N GLY A 51 0.51 -12.22 -3.10
CA GLY A 51 -0.37 -11.21 -3.67
C GLY A 51 0.00 -9.78 -3.27
N ALA A 52 0.37 -9.55 -2.00
CA ALA A 52 0.84 -8.25 -1.53
C ALA A 52 2.21 -7.87 -2.13
N LEU A 53 3.07 -8.85 -2.41
CA LEU A 53 4.33 -8.61 -3.11
C LEU A 53 4.12 -8.17 -4.57
N VAL A 54 3.13 -8.72 -5.28
CA VAL A 54 2.81 -8.29 -6.65
C VAL A 54 2.36 -6.82 -6.67
N VAL A 55 1.56 -6.40 -5.68
CA VAL A 55 1.15 -4.99 -5.52
C VAL A 55 2.37 -4.07 -5.29
N CYS A 56 3.48 -4.59 -4.78
CA CYS A 56 4.71 -3.82 -4.59
C CYS A 56 5.51 -3.60 -5.90
N GLU A 57 5.19 -4.26 -7.00
CA GLU A 57 6.04 -4.21 -8.20
C GLU A 57 6.28 -2.78 -8.71
N PRO A 58 5.28 -1.88 -8.80
CA PRO A 58 5.51 -0.49 -9.19
C PRO A 58 6.51 0.25 -8.29
N ILE A 59 6.36 0.15 -6.96
CA ILE A 59 7.29 0.81 -6.02
C ILE A 59 8.69 0.18 -6.08
N ILE A 60 8.80 -1.14 -6.29
CA ILE A 60 10.09 -1.83 -6.48
C ILE A 60 10.77 -1.33 -7.75
N GLN A 61 10.06 -1.16 -8.87
CA GLN A 61 10.62 -0.61 -10.10
C GLN A 61 11.13 0.82 -9.93
N LEU A 62 10.36 1.67 -9.24
CA LEU A 62 10.78 3.03 -8.90
C LEU A 62 12.05 3.03 -8.03
N MET A 63 12.12 2.18 -7.00
CA MET A 63 13.29 2.06 -6.14
C MET A 63 14.52 1.51 -6.88
N ARG A 64 14.37 0.55 -7.80
CA ARG A 64 15.47 0.05 -8.65
C ARG A 64 16.03 1.12 -9.58
N ALA A 65 15.21 2.10 -9.95
CA ALA A 65 15.64 3.29 -10.69
C ALA A 65 16.25 4.40 -9.80
N GLY A 66 16.35 4.17 -8.49
CA GLY A 66 16.97 5.09 -7.53
C GLY A 66 16.02 6.06 -6.83
N PHE A 67 14.71 5.93 -7.02
CA PHE A 67 13.71 6.75 -6.31
C PHE A 67 13.45 6.25 -4.89
N SER A 68 13.02 7.15 -4.01
CA SER A 68 12.72 6.79 -2.62
C SER A 68 11.41 6.02 -2.53
N GLY A 69 11.42 4.90 -1.80
CA GLY A 69 10.24 4.11 -1.49
C GLY A 69 10.03 3.94 0.01
N VAL A 70 8.79 4.06 0.45
CA VAL A 70 8.37 3.91 1.84
C VAL A 70 7.39 2.74 1.98
N PHE A 71 7.74 1.77 2.81
CA PHE A 71 6.82 0.73 3.27
C PHE A 71 6.25 1.14 4.63
N LEU A 72 4.96 1.49 4.65
CA LEU A 72 4.25 1.82 5.89
C LEU A 72 3.65 0.55 6.49
N MET A 73 4.14 0.16 7.67
CA MET A 73 3.49 -0.84 8.52
C MET A 73 2.37 -0.14 9.30
N ALA A 74 1.16 -0.23 8.79
CA ALA A 74 -0.01 0.51 9.27
C ALA A 74 -0.70 -0.22 10.43
N ASP A 75 -0.01 -0.32 11.57
CA ASP A 75 -0.49 -0.98 12.79
C ASP A 75 -1.74 -0.30 13.39
N VAL A 76 -1.80 1.04 13.44
CA VAL A 76 -3.00 1.76 13.88
C VAL A 76 -4.20 1.50 12.96
N HIS A 77 -3.95 1.44 11.65
CA HIS A 77 -4.97 1.11 10.66
C HIS A 77 -5.48 -0.32 10.81
N GLY A 78 -4.58 -1.28 11.02
CA GLY A 78 -4.93 -2.66 11.34
C GLY A 78 -5.77 -2.76 12.62
N TRP A 79 -5.45 -1.99 13.65
CA TRP A 79 -6.22 -1.93 14.88
C TRP A 79 -7.62 -1.34 14.67
N LEU A 80 -7.74 -0.21 13.95
CA LEU A 80 -9.03 0.39 13.57
C LEU A 80 -9.90 -0.56 12.74
N ASN A 81 -9.29 -1.43 11.94
CA ASN A 81 -9.95 -2.46 11.13
C ASN A 81 -10.09 -3.81 11.85
N HIS A 82 -9.97 -3.82 13.19
CA HIS A 82 -10.15 -4.98 14.08
C HIS A 82 -9.32 -6.20 13.64
N LYS A 83 -8.05 -5.99 13.30
CA LYS A 83 -7.14 -7.06 12.84
C LYS A 83 -6.35 -7.73 13.97
N GLY A 84 -6.33 -7.13 15.14
CA GLY A 84 -5.61 -7.60 16.32
C GLY A 84 -5.33 -6.44 17.28
N GLU A 85 -4.75 -6.78 18.43
CA GLU A 85 -4.26 -5.79 19.39
C GLU A 85 -2.99 -5.09 18.87
N LEU A 86 -2.78 -3.83 19.27
CA LEU A 86 -1.67 -3.02 18.76
C LEU A 86 -0.30 -3.68 18.96
N ASP A 87 -0.04 -4.28 20.12
CA ASP A 87 1.27 -4.92 20.39
C ASP A 87 1.53 -6.10 19.45
N VAL A 88 0.52 -6.93 19.18
CA VAL A 88 0.61 -8.06 18.23
C VAL A 88 0.84 -7.56 16.80
N LEU A 89 0.19 -6.46 16.42
CA LEU A 89 0.37 -5.83 15.11
C LEU A 89 1.79 -5.27 14.95
N LYS A 90 2.38 -4.71 16.01
CA LYS A 90 3.77 -4.22 16.02
C LYS A 90 4.79 -5.34 15.91
N GLU A 91 4.58 -6.45 16.61
CA GLU A 91 5.42 -7.64 16.48
C GLU A 91 5.40 -8.19 15.05
N THR A 92 4.21 -8.29 14.47
CA THR A 92 4.04 -8.74 13.08
C THR A 92 4.64 -7.75 12.08
N ALA A 93 4.55 -6.45 12.35
CA ALA A 93 5.21 -5.41 11.55
C ALA A 93 6.73 -5.61 11.51
N ALA A 94 7.36 -5.87 12.67
CA ALA A 94 8.81 -6.12 12.74
C ALA A 94 9.22 -7.35 11.92
N GLN A 95 8.44 -8.44 11.98
CA GLN A 95 8.68 -9.63 11.16
C GLN A 95 8.57 -9.33 9.66
N ASN A 96 7.54 -8.60 9.25
CA ASN A 96 7.31 -8.22 7.85
C ASN A 96 8.41 -7.29 7.32
N ILE A 97 8.92 -6.37 8.13
CA ILE A 97 10.04 -5.50 7.77
C ILE A 97 11.28 -6.34 7.43
N GLU A 98 11.62 -7.35 8.23
CA GLU A 98 12.77 -8.21 7.97
C GLU A 98 12.62 -9.03 6.69
N LEU A 99 11.41 -9.51 6.38
CA LEU A 99 11.11 -10.21 5.13
C LEU A 99 11.22 -9.25 3.92
N LEU A 100 10.63 -8.06 4.01
CA LEU A 100 10.68 -7.07 2.95
C LEU A 100 12.11 -6.60 2.66
N LYS A 101 12.96 -6.40 3.67
CA LYS A 101 14.39 -6.09 3.49
C LYS A 101 15.10 -7.16 2.65
N LYS A 102 14.85 -8.45 2.93
CA LYS A 102 15.43 -9.55 2.14
C LYS A 102 14.96 -9.50 0.69
N ILE A 103 13.67 -9.23 0.48
CA ILE A 103 13.08 -9.15 -0.85
C ILE A 103 13.62 -7.97 -1.64
N THR A 104 13.65 -6.76 -1.07
CA THR A 104 14.15 -5.58 -1.78
C THR A 104 15.60 -5.77 -2.21
N ARG A 105 16.46 -6.32 -1.34
CA ARG A 105 17.84 -6.66 -1.69
C ARG A 105 17.93 -7.72 -2.77
N ALA A 106 17.15 -8.80 -2.67
CA ALA A 106 17.10 -9.85 -3.70
C ALA A 106 16.63 -9.31 -5.06
N ARG A 107 15.83 -8.24 -5.06
CA ARG A 107 15.36 -7.54 -6.26
C ARG A 107 16.33 -6.44 -6.76
N GLY A 108 17.50 -6.31 -6.13
CA GLY A 108 18.53 -5.35 -6.51
C GLY A 108 18.19 -3.90 -6.16
N VAL A 109 17.37 -3.67 -5.14
CA VAL A 109 17.10 -2.34 -4.59
C VAL A 109 18.19 -1.98 -3.58
N GLU A 110 18.74 -0.78 -3.70
CA GLU A 110 19.71 -0.23 -2.75
C GLU A 110 19.04 0.13 -1.42
N ASP A 111 19.62 -0.28 -0.29
CA ASP A 111 19.06 -0.03 1.04
C ASP A 111 18.86 1.48 1.33
N SER A 112 19.65 2.36 0.69
CA SER A 112 19.60 3.82 0.89
C SER A 112 18.32 4.49 0.38
N VAL A 113 17.59 3.83 -0.53
CA VAL A 113 16.35 4.39 -1.09
C VAL A 113 15.08 3.82 -0.43
N VAL A 114 15.23 2.80 0.42
CA VAL A 114 14.12 2.13 1.10
C VAL A 114 13.96 2.69 2.51
N SER A 115 12.72 2.96 2.90
CA SER A 115 12.37 3.30 4.28
C SER A 115 11.23 2.42 4.77
N PHE A 116 11.32 1.98 6.02
CA PHE A 116 10.24 1.28 6.72
C PHE A 116 9.76 2.18 7.85
N VAL A 117 8.45 2.38 7.93
CA VAL A 117 7.83 3.28 8.92
C VAL A 117 6.71 2.51 9.62
N LEU A 118 6.62 2.64 10.95
CA LEU A 118 5.48 2.13 11.71
C LEU A 118 4.46 3.25 11.90
N GLY A 119 3.18 2.98 11.65
CA GLY A 119 2.12 3.99 11.73
C GLY A 119 2.03 4.66 13.11
N SER A 120 2.08 3.86 14.17
CA SER A 120 2.00 4.36 15.54
C SER A 120 3.17 5.26 15.96
N ASP A 121 4.28 5.30 15.21
CA ASP A 121 5.42 6.20 15.49
C ASP A 121 5.05 7.68 15.31
N TYR A 122 4.04 8.00 14.49
CA TYR A 122 3.68 9.38 14.17
C TYR A 122 2.18 9.68 14.19
N GLN A 123 1.33 8.67 13.94
CA GLN A 123 -0.13 8.87 13.74
C GLN A 123 -0.87 9.33 15.00
N LEU A 124 -0.24 9.23 16.18
CA LEU A 124 -0.81 9.65 17.46
C LEU A 124 -0.26 10.99 17.96
N GLY A 125 0.68 11.60 17.21
CA GLY A 125 1.28 12.88 17.56
C GLY A 125 0.33 14.06 17.31
N GLU A 126 0.47 15.12 18.11
CA GLU A 126 -0.36 16.34 18.04
C GLU A 126 -0.45 16.91 16.62
N GLY A 127 0.69 17.01 15.92
CA GLY A 127 0.74 17.54 14.56
C GLY A 127 -0.06 16.72 13.55
N TYR A 128 -0.04 15.40 13.66
CA TYR A 128 -0.81 14.51 12.79
C TYR A 128 -2.30 14.59 13.10
N ILE A 129 -2.67 14.56 14.39
CA ILE A 129 -4.07 14.64 14.83
C ILE A 129 -4.71 15.97 14.43
N LEU A 130 -3.96 17.08 14.47
CA LEU A 130 -4.45 18.37 14.00
C LEU A 130 -4.78 18.34 12.49
N GLU A 131 -3.93 17.75 11.67
CA GLU A 131 -4.21 17.57 10.23
C GLU A 131 -5.41 16.66 9.98
N LEU A 132 -5.55 15.59 10.76
CA LEU A 132 -6.72 14.70 10.73
C LEU A 132 -8.01 15.47 11.04
N PHE A 133 -8.03 16.32 12.07
CA PHE A 133 -9.19 17.14 12.39
C PHE A 133 -9.50 18.19 11.31
N LYS A 134 -8.47 18.80 10.70
CA LYS A 134 -8.68 19.70 9.55
C LYS A 134 -9.36 18.97 8.40
N LEU A 135 -8.93 17.75 8.09
CA LEU A 135 -9.55 16.94 7.04
C LEU A 135 -10.99 16.52 7.39
N ALA A 136 -11.23 16.12 8.63
CA ALA A 136 -12.55 15.73 9.13
C ALA A 136 -13.59 16.87 9.05
N ARG A 137 -13.15 18.13 9.03
CA ARG A 137 -14.03 19.30 8.81
C ARG A 137 -14.45 19.50 7.36
N LEU A 138 -13.78 18.85 6.41
CA LEU A 138 -14.01 19.01 4.97
C LEU A 138 -14.73 17.80 4.36
N VAL A 139 -14.44 16.59 4.84
CA VAL A 139 -14.97 15.33 4.30
C VAL A 139 -16.26 14.98 5.02
N THR A 140 -17.33 14.69 4.26
CA THR A 140 -18.57 14.18 4.86
C THR A 140 -18.41 12.71 5.28
N ALA A 141 -19.14 12.30 6.33
CA ALA A 141 -19.15 10.89 6.75
C ALA A 141 -19.53 9.92 5.61
N SER A 142 -20.42 10.35 4.70
CA SER A 142 -20.83 9.56 3.54
C SER A 142 -19.68 9.31 2.56
N GLU A 143 -18.86 10.33 2.29
CA GLU A 143 -17.68 10.19 1.42
C GLU A 143 -16.63 9.28 2.05
N ALA A 144 -16.30 9.50 3.33
CA ALA A 144 -15.36 8.66 4.07
C ALA A 144 -15.82 7.19 4.06
N ARG A 145 -17.10 6.95 4.34
CA ARG A 145 -17.71 5.61 4.32
C ARG A 145 -17.62 4.94 2.94
N LYS A 146 -18.03 5.64 1.88
CA LYS A 146 -17.96 5.11 0.51
C LYS A 146 -16.54 4.74 0.11
N SER A 147 -15.54 5.47 0.60
CA SER A 147 -14.12 5.18 0.30
C SER A 147 -13.64 3.86 0.89
N MET A 148 -14.33 3.34 1.91
CA MET A 148 -13.97 2.15 2.66
C MET A 148 -14.70 0.87 2.24
N ASP A 149 -15.68 0.93 1.33
CA ASP A 149 -16.53 -0.21 0.95
C ASP A 149 -15.73 -1.44 0.49
N THR A 150 -14.57 -1.23 -0.12
CA THR A 150 -13.70 -2.28 -0.69
C THR A 150 -12.58 -2.73 0.26
N ILE A 151 -12.39 -2.05 1.40
CA ILE A 151 -11.23 -2.21 2.29
C ILE A 151 -11.66 -2.69 3.68
N SER A 152 -12.77 -2.17 4.20
CA SER A 152 -13.25 -2.51 5.53
C SER A 152 -13.58 -4.00 5.64
N LYS A 153 -13.25 -4.60 6.79
CA LYS A 153 -13.91 -5.86 7.16
C LYS A 153 -15.41 -5.64 7.26
N LYS A 154 -16.20 -6.67 6.91
CA LYS A 154 -17.67 -6.61 6.91
C LYS A 154 -18.25 -6.22 8.28
N ASP A 155 -17.63 -6.60 9.38
CA ASP A 155 -18.05 -6.30 10.76
C ASP A 155 -17.61 -4.92 11.28
N VAL A 156 -16.69 -4.27 10.56
CA VAL A 156 -16.19 -2.91 10.83
C VAL A 156 -16.83 -1.88 9.88
N MET A 157 -17.37 -2.36 8.76
CA MET A 157 -18.03 -1.55 7.76
C MET A 157 -19.08 -0.62 8.41
N HIS A 158 -19.00 0.67 8.07
CA HIS A 158 -19.87 1.74 8.59
C HIS A 158 -19.67 2.13 10.06
N ARG A 159 -18.63 1.62 10.75
CA ARG A 159 -18.20 2.16 12.04
C ARG A 159 -17.44 3.46 11.85
N VAL A 160 -17.46 4.31 12.87
CA VAL A 160 -16.67 5.56 12.89
C VAL A 160 -15.17 5.27 12.74
N SER A 161 -14.68 4.13 13.25
CA SER A 161 -13.29 3.71 13.06
C SER A 161 -12.91 3.55 11.58
N SER A 162 -13.83 3.07 10.72
CA SER A 162 -13.61 2.97 9.27
C SER A 162 -13.54 4.35 8.61
N GLU A 163 -14.35 5.30 9.07
CA GLU A 163 -14.34 6.65 8.55
C GLU A 163 -13.04 7.36 8.95
N ILE A 164 -12.61 7.21 10.21
CA ILE A 164 -11.31 7.71 10.70
C ILE A 164 -10.15 7.09 9.93
N TYR A 165 -10.16 5.77 9.70
CA TYR A 165 -9.17 5.06 8.90
C TYR A 165 -8.96 5.74 7.55
N ALA A 166 -10.06 6.03 6.82
CA ALA A 166 -9.97 6.63 5.49
C ALA A 166 -9.31 8.01 5.52
N LEU A 167 -9.65 8.82 6.52
CA LEU A 167 -9.04 10.14 6.70
C LEU A 167 -7.56 10.03 7.07
N MET A 168 -7.22 9.09 7.96
CA MET A 168 -5.83 8.83 8.35
C MET A 168 -4.97 8.44 7.15
N GLN A 169 -5.44 7.53 6.31
CA GLN A 169 -4.69 7.13 5.12
C GLN A 169 -4.48 8.30 4.12
N CYS A 170 -5.40 9.26 4.04
CA CYS A 170 -5.17 10.49 3.29
C CYS A 170 -4.08 11.37 3.94
N ILE A 171 -4.09 11.53 5.26
CA ILE A 171 -3.09 12.34 5.97
C ILE A 171 -1.71 11.70 5.93
N ASP A 172 -1.61 10.37 5.94
CA ASP A 172 -0.35 9.63 5.80
C ASP A 172 0.43 10.08 4.55
N ILE A 173 -0.26 10.25 3.42
CA ILE A 173 0.34 10.70 2.16
C ILE A 173 0.99 12.07 2.33
N ALA A 174 0.32 13.01 2.99
CA ALA A 174 0.86 14.35 3.24
C ALA A 174 2.00 14.33 4.27
N PHE A 175 1.79 13.65 5.40
CA PHE A 175 2.72 13.63 6.52
C PHE A 175 4.05 12.96 6.15
N LEU A 176 3.99 11.88 5.38
CA LEU A 176 5.16 11.17 4.85
C LEU A 176 5.76 11.82 3.59
N LYS A 177 5.17 12.94 3.12
CA LYS A 177 5.59 13.73 1.95
C LYS A 177 5.65 12.90 0.67
N ILE A 178 4.60 12.10 0.44
CA ILE A 178 4.51 11.17 -0.68
C ILE A 178 4.05 11.88 -1.95
N ASN A 179 4.75 11.60 -3.05
CA ASN A 179 4.37 12.07 -4.38
C ASN A 179 3.64 10.98 -5.17
N VAL A 180 3.90 9.70 -4.87
CA VAL A 180 3.31 8.55 -5.57
C VAL A 180 2.73 7.55 -4.56
N ALA A 181 1.41 7.42 -4.54
CA ALA A 181 0.66 6.47 -3.72
C ALA A 181 0.42 5.18 -4.50
N VAL A 182 0.98 4.05 -4.04
CA VAL A 182 0.81 2.74 -4.67
C VAL A 182 -0.14 1.89 -3.83
N GLY A 183 -1.09 1.23 -4.49
CA GLY A 183 -2.02 0.29 -3.84
C GLY A 183 -2.67 -0.67 -4.82
N GLY A 184 -3.51 -1.57 -4.33
CA GLY A 184 -4.43 -2.32 -5.19
C GLY A 184 -5.60 -1.44 -5.64
N MET A 185 -6.37 -1.92 -6.61
CA MET A 185 -7.63 -1.26 -7.05
C MET A 185 -8.64 -1.05 -5.92
N ASP A 186 -8.55 -1.81 -4.84
CA ASP A 186 -9.34 -1.63 -3.63
C ASP A 186 -9.03 -0.32 -2.88
N GLN A 187 -7.84 0.25 -3.05
CA GLN A 187 -7.40 1.51 -2.42
C GLN A 187 -7.82 2.77 -3.21
N ARG A 188 -8.30 2.59 -4.45
CA ARG A 188 -8.53 3.68 -5.40
C ARG A 188 -9.40 4.81 -4.85
N LYS A 189 -10.48 4.49 -4.14
CA LYS A 189 -11.40 5.50 -3.62
C LYS A 189 -10.73 6.42 -2.58
N ILE A 190 -9.90 5.86 -1.70
CA ILE A 190 -9.13 6.64 -0.72
C ILE A 190 -8.09 7.51 -1.45
N HIS A 191 -7.38 6.98 -2.44
CA HIS A 191 -6.40 7.76 -3.19
C HIS A 191 -7.04 8.92 -3.97
N VAL A 192 -8.24 8.73 -4.54
CA VAL A 192 -9.01 9.81 -5.17
C VAL A 192 -9.44 10.85 -4.13
N MET A 193 -9.92 10.42 -2.96
CA MET A 193 -10.25 11.31 -1.85
C MET A 193 -9.02 12.14 -1.40
N ALA A 194 -7.85 11.50 -1.29
CA ALA A 194 -6.60 12.19 -0.97
C ALA A 194 -6.26 13.26 -2.02
N ARG A 195 -6.36 12.94 -3.31
CA ARG A 195 -6.11 13.91 -4.40
C ARG A 195 -7.05 15.12 -4.37
N GLU A 196 -8.29 14.91 -3.96
CA GLU A 196 -9.27 15.99 -3.83
C GLU A 196 -8.96 16.87 -2.61
N TYR A 197 -8.86 16.27 -1.44
CA TYR A 197 -8.90 16.99 -0.18
C TYR A 197 -7.54 17.49 0.30
N LEU A 198 -6.43 16.81 -0.03
CA LEU A 198 -5.10 17.29 0.35
C LEU A 198 -4.78 18.67 -0.24
N ARG A 199 -5.23 18.94 -1.48
CA ARG A 199 -5.11 20.28 -2.08
C ARG A 199 -5.86 21.35 -1.31
N LYS A 200 -7.06 21.03 -0.79
CA LYS A 200 -7.86 21.96 0.03
C LYS A 200 -7.17 22.29 1.37
N LEU A 201 -6.31 21.40 1.85
CA LEU A 201 -5.48 21.58 3.05
C LEU A 201 -4.11 22.24 2.77
N GLY A 202 -3.82 22.60 1.51
CA GLY A 202 -2.54 23.19 1.12
C GLY A 202 -1.40 22.18 0.91
N HIS A 203 -1.71 20.88 0.92
CA HIS A 203 -0.75 19.81 0.62
C HIS A 203 -0.75 19.48 -0.88
N GLN A 204 0.34 18.86 -1.34
CA GLN A 204 0.41 18.33 -2.70
C GLN A 204 -0.51 17.10 -2.83
N LYS A 205 -1.22 16.99 -3.97
CA LYS A 205 -1.93 15.75 -4.31
C LYS A 205 -0.92 14.69 -4.79
N PRO A 206 -1.09 13.42 -4.42
CA PRO A 206 -0.24 12.34 -4.91
C PRO A 206 -0.67 11.90 -6.31
N VAL A 207 0.27 11.47 -7.16
CA VAL A 207 -0.05 10.51 -8.21
C VAL A 207 -0.49 9.21 -7.54
N ALA A 208 -1.53 8.55 -8.08
CA ALA A 208 -1.98 7.25 -7.58
C ALA A 208 -1.70 6.16 -8.61
N ILE A 209 -1.12 5.04 -8.18
CA ILE A 209 -0.88 3.85 -9.01
C ILE A 209 -1.67 2.71 -8.39
N HIS A 210 -2.52 2.07 -9.19
CA HIS A 210 -3.35 0.96 -8.75
C HIS A 210 -2.99 -0.30 -9.53
N THR A 211 -2.76 -1.38 -8.81
CA THR A 211 -2.49 -2.71 -9.36
C THR A 211 -3.74 -3.59 -9.30
N PRO A 212 -3.83 -4.62 -10.16
CA PRO A 212 -4.94 -5.57 -10.11
C PRO A 212 -5.05 -6.28 -8.77
N ILE A 213 -6.27 -6.67 -8.42
CA ILE A 213 -6.49 -7.53 -7.25
C ILE A 213 -6.02 -8.95 -7.60
N ILE A 214 -4.99 -9.42 -6.90
CA ILE A 214 -4.46 -10.77 -7.09
C ILE A 214 -5.40 -11.79 -6.45
N LEU A 215 -5.89 -12.70 -7.28
CA LEU A 215 -6.71 -13.84 -6.84
C LEU A 215 -5.85 -14.81 -6.01
N GLY A 216 -6.51 -15.45 -5.04
CA GLY A 216 -5.90 -16.52 -4.28
C GLY A 216 -5.72 -17.78 -5.13
N LEU A 217 -5.13 -18.80 -4.51
CA LEU A 217 -4.97 -20.11 -5.12
C LEU A 217 -6.30 -20.82 -5.42
N ASP A 218 -7.42 -20.29 -4.93
CA ASP A 218 -8.77 -20.75 -5.27
C ASP A 218 -9.29 -20.23 -6.62
N GLY A 219 -8.62 -19.24 -7.23
CA GLY A 219 -8.99 -18.68 -8.54
C GLY A 219 -10.24 -17.80 -8.56
N HIS A 220 -10.81 -17.45 -7.41
CA HIS A 220 -12.08 -16.73 -7.35
C HIS A 220 -12.06 -15.55 -6.40
N ALA A 221 -11.49 -15.73 -5.20
CA ALA A 221 -11.46 -14.68 -4.19
C ALA A 221 -10.09 -14.00 -4.16
N LYS A 222 -10.03 -12.79 -3.61
CA LYS A 222 -8.76 -12.11 -3.33
C LYS A 222 -7.88 -12.99 -2.44
N MET A 223 -6.60 -13.05 -2.75
CA MET A 223 -5.62 -13.74 -1.91
C MET A 223 -5.64 -13.17 -0.48
N SER A 224 -5.88 -14.03 0.50
CA SER A 224 -5.97 -13.63 1.91
C SER A 224 -5.66 -14.80 2.84
N LYS A 225 -5.16 -14.51 4.05
CA LYS A 225 -4.97 -15.55 5.07
C LYS A 225 -6.29 -16.20 5.49
N SER A 226 -7.35 -15.41 5.62
CA SER A 226 -8.65 -15.89 6.13
C SER A 226 -9.31 -16.96 5.28
N LEU A 227 -8.96 -17.03 3.99
CA LEU A 227 -9.46 -18.03 3.06
C LEU A 227 -8.48 -19.18 2.86
N GLU A 228 -7.34 -19.17 3.57
CA GLU A 228 -6.25 -20.15 3.43
C GLU A 228 -5.77 -20.33 1.98
N ASN A 229 -5.99 -19.32 1.14
CA ASN A 229 -5.75 -19.34 -0.31
C ASN A 229 -4.48 -18.56 -0.70
N ALA A 230 -3.54 -18.41 0.24
CA ALA A 230 -2.36 -17.55 0.12
C ALA A 230 -1.03 -18.31 0.31
N ILE A 231 -0.03 -17.91 -0.47
CA ILE A 231 1.38 -18.26 -0.26
C ILE A 231 2.03 -17.13 0.52
N PHE A 232 2.61 -17.42 1.68
CA PHE A 232 3.30 -16.47 2.54
C PHE A 232 4.79 -16.45 2.25
N LEU A 233 5.44 -15.31 2.50
CA LEU A 233 6.86 -15.14 2.24
C LEU A 233 7.78 -15.99 3.12
N ASN A 234 7.25 -16.55 4.21
CA ASN A 234 7.95 -17.45 5.11
C ASN A 234 7.47 -18.91 4.99
N ASP A 235 6.64 -19.24 3.99
CA ASP A 235 6.31 -20.63 3.71
C ASP A 235 7.59 -21.39 3.30
N GLY A 236 7.76 -22.61 3.81
CA GLY A 236 8.82 -23.51 3.36
C GLY A 236 8.56 -24.03 1.95
N GLU A 237 9.60 -24.58 1.31
CA GLU A 237 9.50 -25.15 -0.04
C GLU A 237 8.37 -26.18 -0.16
N GLU A 238 8.27 -27.12 0.79
CA GLU A 238 7.21 -28.13 0.82
C GLU A 238 5.80 -27.52 0.93
N ASP A 239 5.64 -26.45 1.71
CA ASP A 239 4.37 -25.74 1.86
C ASP A 239 3.98 -25.05 0.57
N VAL A 240 4.92 -24.39 -0.09
CA VAL A 240 4.73 -23.75 -1.40
C VAL A 240 4.32 -24.80 -2.43
N SER A 241 5.07 -25.89 -2.56
CA SER A 241 4.75 -26.98 -3.51
C SER A 241 3.36 -27.56 -3.24
N ARG A 242 3.03 -27.85 -1.98
CA ARG A 242 1.71 -28.38 -1.59
C ARG A 242 0.58 -27.41 -1.92
N LYS A 243 0.77 -26.11 -1.67
CA LYS A 243 -0.21 -25.07 -1.96
C LYS A 243 -0.43 -24.90 -3.46
N ILE A 244 0.64 -24.84 -4.25
CA ILE A 244 0.57 -24.74 -5.72
C ILE A 244 -0.09 -25.98 -6.32
N TYR A 245 0.25 -27.18 -5.85
CA TYR A 245 -0.34 -28.42 -6.36
C TYR A 245 -1.87 -28.47 -6.20
N LYS A 246 -2.40 -27.82 -5.17
CA LYS A 246 -3.85 -27.73 -4.90
C LYS A 246 -4.51 -26.52 -5.54
N ALA A 247 -3.76 -25.65 -6.20
CA ALA A 247 -4.27 -24.41 -6.74
C ALA A 247 -5.23 -24.68 -7.90
N TYR A 248 -6.25 -23.84 -8.00
CA TYR A 248 -7.16 -23.81 -9.14
C TYR A 248 -6.39 -23.39 -10.40
N CYS A 249 -6.34 -24.30 -11.37
CA CYS A 249 -5.68 -24.11 -12.65
C CYS A 249 -6.53 -24.80 -13.73
N PRO A 250 -7.62 -24.18 -14.18
CA PRO A 250 -8.48 -24.77 -15.20
C PRO A 250 -7.71 -24.90 -16.51
N GLU A 251 -7.93 -26.00 -17.23
CA GLU A 251 -7.41 -26.15 -18.59
C GLU A 251 -8.02 -25.06 -19.48
N GLY A 252 -7.17 -24.40 -20.28
CA GLY A 252 -7.52 -23.32 -21.19
C GLY A 252 -7.39 -23.74 -22.64
#